data_AF-A0A7L9GN69-F1
#
_entry.id   AF-A0A7L9GN69-F1
#
_cell.length_a   1.000
_cell.length_b   1.000
_cell.length_c   1.000
_cell.angle_alpha   90.00
_cell.angle_beta   90.00
_cell.angle_gamma   90.00
#
_symmetry.space_group_name_H-M   'P 1'
#
loop_
_entity.id
_entity.type
_entity.pdbx_description
1 polymer ?
#
loop_
_entity_poly.entity_id
_entity_poly.type
_entity_poly.pdbx_seq_one_letter_code
_entity_poly.pdbx_strand_id
1 'polypeptide(L)' 'MHHLEVAARREGGLVDVGIQGWQLTLALDTEGLAHCVHCQAPGGEQAGLEHWQRYGTNPTDLLSLWERTQLERLLAP' A
#
# COMPACT_ATOMS: atom_id res chain seq x y z
N MET A 1 -6.23 -16.11 -1.09
CA MET A 1 -6.17 -14.74 -1.64
C MET A 1 -6.93 -13.85 -0.69
N HIS A 2 -6.25 -12.97 0.03
CA HIS A 2 -6.93 -12.04 0.92
C HIS A 2 -7.69 -11.01 0.07
N HIS A 3 -8.92 -10.69 0.46
CA HIS A 3 -9.70 -9.71 -0.27
C HIS A 3 -9.09 -8.32 -0.03
N LEU A 4 -8.76 -7.63 -1.11
CA LEU A 4 -8.31 -6.25 -1.10
C LEU A 4 -9.43 -5.40 -1.68
N GLU A 5 -9.74 -4.32 -0.99
CA GLU A 5 -10.76 -3.35 -1.40
C GLU A 5 -10.09 -1.99 -1.62
N VAL A 6 -10.42 -1.33 -2.74
CA VAL A 6 -10.01 0.06 -2.97
C VAL A 6 -11.02 0.95 -2.28
N ALA A 7 -10.61 1.62 -1.20
CA ALA A 7 -11.47 2.50 -0.42
C ALA A 7 -11.60 3.89 -1.09
N ALA A 8 -10.50 4.44 -1.59
CA ALA A 8 -10.49 5.73 -2.27
C ALA A 8 -9.29 5.87 -3.21
N ARG A 9 -9.45 6.66 -4.28
CA ARG A 9 -8.34 7.16 -5.10
C ARG A 9 -8.22 8.66 -4.84
N ARG A 10 -7.03 9.14 -4.50
CA ARG A 10 -6.74 10.53 -4.17
C ARG A 10 -5.93 11.18 -5.30
N GLU A 11 -5.85 12.50 -5.27
CA GLU A 11 -4.97 13.25 -6.18
C GLU A 11 -3.50 12.85 -5.97
N GLY A 12 -2.68 12.99 -7.02
CA GLY A 12 -1.25 12.69 -6.96
C GLY A 12 -0.90 11.19 -6.98
N GLY A 13 -1.81 10.32 -7.46
CA GLY A 13 -1.53 8.89 -7.63
C GLY A 13 -1.63 8.07 -6.34
N LEU A 14 -2.22 8.60 -5.29
CA LEU A 14 -2.40 7.87 -4.03
C LEU A 14 -3.70 7.05 -4.05
N VAL A 15 -3.65 5.85 -3.50
CA VAL A 15 -4.81 4.95 -3.39
C VAL A 15 -4.89 4.39 -1.97
N ASP A 16 -6.06 4.53 -1.35
CA ASP A 16 -6.37 3.90 -0.08
C ASP A 16 -6.92 2.50 -0.33
N VAL A 17 -6.36 1.51 0.37
CA VAL A 17 -6.76 0.12 0.27
C VAL A 17 -7.01 -0.49 1.64
N GLY A 18 -8.04 -1.33 1.72
CA GLY A 18 -8.36 -2.14 2.89
C GLY A 18 -7.99 -3.60 2.65
N ILE A 19 -7.31 -4.23 3.62
CA ILE A 19 -6.94 -5.66 3.56
C ILE A 19 -7.08 -6.28 4.94
N GLN A 20 -8.11 -7.11 5.16
CA GLN A 20 -8.29 -7.83 6.44
C GLN A 20 -8.17 -6.94 7.70
N GLY A 21 -8.82 -5.77 7.67
CA GLY A 21 -8.78 -4.81 8.77
C GLY A 21 -7.56 -3.87 8.76
N TRP A 22 -6.55 -4.12 7.94
CA TRP A 22 -5.49 -3.14 7.67
C TRP A 22 -6.01 -2.05 6.73
N GLN A 23 -5.59 -0.82 6.99
CA GLN A 23 -5.82 0.31 6.10
C GLN A 23 -4.46 0.81 5.62
N LEU A 24 -4.26 0.89 4.30
CA LEU A 24 -3.01 1.34 3.71
C LEU A 24 -3.27 2.48 2.74
N THR A 25 -2.35 3.43 2.68
CA THR A 25 -2.27 4.40 1.59
C THR A 25 -1.05 4.07 0.75
N LEU A 26 -1.27 3.70 -0.50
CA LEU A 26 -0.25 3.31 -1.47
C LEU A 26 -0.05 4.43 -2.48
N ALA A 27 1.20 4.73 -2.81
CA ALA A 27 1.54 5.61 -3.91
C ALA A 27 1.75 4.82 -5.20
N LEU A 28 1.10 5.27 -6.26
CA LEU A 28 1.32 4.82 -7.64
C LEU A 28 2.06 5.90 -8.42
N ASP A 29 2.96 5.49 -9.30
CA ASP A 29 3.65 6.35 -10.26
C ASP A 29 3.49 5.81 -11.69
N THR A 30 4.30 6.33 -12.62
CA THR A 30 4.29 5.90 -14.02
C THR A 30 4.74 4.46 -14.24
N GLU A 31 5.47 3.87 -13.30
CA GLU A 31 5.99 2.50 -13.35
C GLU A 31 5.10 1.50 -12.59
N GLY A 32 4.15 1.98 -11.78
CA GLY A 32 3.19 1.14 -11.05
C GLY A 32 3.21 1.44 -9.55
N LEU A 33 3.35 0.40 -8.72
CA LEU A 33 3.30 0.54 -7.27
C LEU A 33 4.62 1.10 -6.72
N ALA A 34 4.65 2.37 -6.31
CA ALA A 34 5.87 3.02 -5.86
C ALA A 34 6.23 2.66 -4.40
N HIS A 35 5.39 3.04 -3.45
CA HIS A 35 5.66 2.86 -2.02
C HIS A 35 4.40 2.91 -1.15
N CYS A 36 4.51 2.40 0.07
CA CYS A 36 3.48 2.57 1.08
C CYS A 36 3.71 3.87 1.87
N VAL A 37 2.77 4.81 1.77
CA VAL A 37 2.82 6.10 2.47
C VAL A 37 2.43 5.93 3.94
N HIS A 38 1.41 5.13 4.20
CA HIS A 38 0.82 4.94 5.52
C HIS A 38 0.22 3.54 5.66
N CYS A 39 0.36 2.95 6.84
CA CYS A 39 -0.31 1.73 7.26
C CYS A 39 -0.94 1.95 8.63
N GLN A 40 -2.15 1.47 8.80
CA GLN A 40 -2.81 1.27 10.08
C GLN A 40 -3.15 -0.20 10.27
N ALA A 41 -2.67 -0.77 11.38
CA ALA A 41 -3.01 -2.10 11.83
C ALA A 41 -4.46 -2.16 12.35
N PRO A 42 -5.09 -3.35 12.36
CA PRO A 42 -6.42 -3.52 12.95
C PRO A 42 -6.51 -3.11 14.43
N GLY A 43 -5.40 -3.18 15.18
CA GLY A 43 -5.30 -2.73 16.58
C GLY A 43 -5.18 -1.21 16.75
N GLY A 44 -5.09 -0.47 15.64
CA GLY A 44 -4.99 0.99 15.60
C GLY A 44 -3.56 1.52 15.52
N GLU A 45 -2.54 0.66 15.65
CA GLU A 45 -1.14 1.05 15.49
C GLU A 45 -0.87 1.56 14.06
N GLN A 46 -0.08 2.61 13.95
CA GLN A 46 0.17 3.28 12.68
C GLN A 46 1.67 3.38 12.40
N ALA A 47 2.01 3.27 11.12
CA ALA A 47 3.36 3.51 10.62
C ALA A 47 3.28 4.18 9.24
N GLY A 48 4.34 4.88 8.85
CA GLY A 48 4.40 5.61 7.60
C GLY A 48 5.82 5.87 7.16
N LEU A 49 6.00 6.76 6.19
CA LEU A 49 7.30 7.03 5.53
C LEU A 49 8.49 7.17 6.50
N GLU A 50 8.33 7.93 7.59
CA GLU A 50 9.38 8.13 8.58
C GLU A 50 9.83 6.83 9.28
N HIS A 51 8.91 5.87 9.45
CA HIS A 51 9.19 4.58 10.07
C HIS A 51 9.98 3.69 9.10
N TRP A 52 9.58 3.67 7.82
CA TRP A 52 10.27 2.91 6.77
C TRP A 52 11.69 3.42 6.54
N GLN A 53 11.92 4.73 6.65
CA GLN A 53 13.25 5.31 6.41
C GLN A 53 14.21 5.12 7.58
N ARG A 54 13.72 5.09 8.82
CA ARG A 54 14.59 5.03 10.01
C ARG A 54 14.86 3.64 10.53
N TYR A 55 13.83 2.82 10.65
CA TYR A 55 13.91 1.57 11.43
C TYR A 55 13.28 0.37 10.72
N GLY A 56 12.62 0.59 9.59
CA GLY A 56 11.84 -0.44 8.89
C GLY A 56 12.27 -0.64 7.44
N THR A 57 11.46 -1.44 6.76
CA THR A 57 11.48 -1.61 5.31
C THR A 57 10.12 -1.13 4.80
N ASN A 58 10.10 -0.44 3.66
CA ASN A 58 8.84 -0.07 3.03
C ASN A 58 8.02 -1.35 2.73
N PRO A 59 6.76 -1.45 3.18
CA PRO A 59 5.93 -2.63 2.98
C PRO A 59 5.85 -3.12 1.53
N THR A 60 5.92 -2.23 0.54
CA THR A 60 5.88 -2.62 -0.88
C THR A 60 7.11 -3.43 -1.32
N ASP A 61 8.24 -3.27 -0.64
CA ASP A 61 9.51 -3.92 -0.98
C ASP A 61 9.55 -5.37 -0.46
N LEU A 62 8.62 -5.72 0.44
CA LEU A 62 8.46 -7.07 0.98
C LEU A 62 7.54 -7.94 0.12
N LEU A 63 6.87 -7.35 -0.88
CA LEU A 63 5.97 -8.09 -1.77
C LEU A 63 6.78 -8.95 -2.73
N SER A 64 6.34 -10.19 -2.92
CA SER A 64 6.82 -10.98 -4.05
C SER A 64 6.44 -10.31 -5.37
N LEU A 65 7.18 -10.63 -6.44
CA LEU A 65 6.88 -10.12 -7.78
C LEU A 65 5.42 -10.43 -8.20
N TRP A 66 4.92 -11.62 -7.82
CA TRP A 66 3.54 -12.01 -8.11
C TRP A 66 2.53 -11.12 -7.36
N GLU A 67 2.71 -10.93 -6.04
CA GLU A 67 1.82 -10.08 -5.23
C GLU A 67 1.81 -8.65 -5.74
N ARG A 68 2.99 -8.10 -6.03
CA ARG A 68 3.15 -6.76 -6.61
C ARG A 68 2.40 -6.65 -7.94
N THR A 69 2.60 -7.60 -8.84
CA THR A 69 1.94 -7.59 -10.16
C THR A 69 0.41 -7.68 -10.03
N GLN A 70 -0.11 -8.49 -9.10
CA GLN A 70 -1.56 -8.56 -8.88
C GLN A 70 -2.10 -7.22 -8.33
N LEU A 71 -1.37 -6.61 -7.40
CA LEU A 71 -1.74 -5.33 -6.81
C LEU A 71 -1.74 -4.21 -7.86
N GLU A 72 -0.70 -4.11 -8.68
CA GLU A 72 -0.63 -3.14 -9.78
C GLU A 72 -1.78 -3.33 -10.78
N ARG A 73 -2.16 -4.57 -11.10
CA ARG A 73 -3.30 -4.85 -11.99
C ARG A 73 -4.64 -4.47 -11.38
N LEU A 74 -4.81 -4.64 -10.06
CA LEU A 74 -6.03 -4.27 -9.34
C LEU A 74 -6.15 -2.75 -9.18
N LEU A 75 -5.01 -2.06 -9.04
CA LEU A 75 -4.94 -0.63 -8.80
C LEU A 75 -4.76 0.21 -10.06
N ALA A 76 -4.52 -0.42 -11.22
CA ALA A 76 -4.53 0.26 -12.51
C ALA A 76 -5.82 1.10 -12.66
N PRO A 77 -5.74 2.30 -13.26
CA PRO A 77 -6.90 3.15 -13.50
C PRO A 77 -7.93 2.52 -14.45
#